data_AF-A0A0L6CQQ9-F1
#
_entry.id   AF-A0A0L6CQQ9-F1
#
_cell.length_a   1.000
_cell.length_b   1.000
_cell.length_c   1.000
_cell.angle_alpha   90.00
_cell.angle_beta   90.00
_cell.angle_gamma   90.00
#
_symmetry.space_group_name_H-M   'P 1'
#
loop_
_entity.id
_entity.type
_entity.pdbx_description
1 polymer ?
#
loop_
_entity_poly.entity_id
_entity_poly.type
_entity_poly.pdbx_seq_one_letter_code
_entity_poly.pdbx_strand_id
1 'polypeptide(L)' 'MLDVFPMFSKLSDAARAALRGLGSRAFWAAELGLVHLVQERVGPDQFAYIAVARPKPKAAAVSLSELLLAEQEAA' A
#
# COMPACT_ATOMS: atom_id res chain seq x y z
N MET A 1 8.70 4.49 8.69
CA MET A 1 10.06 4.23 8.17
C MET A 1 10.35 2.76 8.45
N LEU A 2 10.55 1.93 7.42
CA LEU A 2 10.84 0.51 7.63
C LEU A 2 12.28 0.30 8.11
N ASP A 3 12.53 -0.80 8.81
CA ASP A 3 13.86 -1.17 9.31
C ASP A 3 14.79 -1.68 8.19
N VAL A 4 15.18 -0.78 7.29
CA VAL A 4 15.95 -1.11 6.07
C VAL A 4 17.28 -0.38 5.98
N PHE A 5 17.64 0.39 7.01
CA PHE A 5 18.87 1.18 7.06
C PHE A 5 20.01 0.33 7.62
N PRO A 6 21.08 0.03 6.85
CA PRO A 6 22.14 -0.88 7.28
C PRO A 6 22.83 -0.49 8.58
N MET A 7 22.94 0.81 8.88
CA MET A 7 23.60 1.29 10.09
C MET A 7 22.79 1.08 11.37
N PHE A 8 21.47 0.87 11.27
CA PHE A 8 20.56 0.81 12.41
C PHE A 8 19.82 -0.53 12.54
N SER A 9 19.69 -1.25 11.43
CA SER A 9 18.93 -2.50 11.37
C SER A 9 19.76 -3.68 11.87
N LYS A 10 19.12 -4.58 12.61
CA LYS A 10 19.67 -5.89 12.99
C LYS A 10 19.45 -6.97 11.91
N LEU A 11 18.76 -6.63 10.82
CA LEU A 11 18.46 -7.57 9.73
C LEU A 11 19.67 -7.74 8.82
N SER A 12 19.82 -8.94 8.24
CA SER A 12 20.78 -9.20 7.18
C SER A 12 20.44 -8.42 5.90
N ASP A 13 21.42 -8.25 5.00
CA ASP A 13 21.23 -7.55 3.73
C ASP A 13 20.07 -8.13 2.91
N ALA A 14 19.99 -9.46 2.84
CA ALA A 14 18.91 -10.17 2.16
C ALA A 14 17.54 -9.90 2.82
N ALA A 15 17.47 -9.91 4.16
CA ALA A 15 16.24 -9.61 4.88
C ALA A 15 15.80 -8.15 4.69
N ARG A 16 16.73 -7.19 4.67
CA ARG A 16 16.42 -5.78 4.37
C ARG A 16 15.92 -5.60 2.95
N ALA A 17 16.51 -6.30 1.97
CA ALA A 17 16.03 -6.29 0.58
C ALA A 17 14.61 -6.86 0.46
N ALA A 18 14.33 -7.99 1.13
CA ALA A 18 13.00 -8.57 1.20
C ALA A 18 11.98 -7.61 1.85
N LEU A 19 12.36 -6.94 2.94
CA LEU A 19 11.51 -5.97 3.64
C LEU A 19 11.21 -4.74 2.76
N ARG A 20 12.18 -4.23 2.00
CA ARG A 20 11.93 -3.16 1.01
C ARG A 20 10.90 -3.59 -0.03
N GLY A 21 11.06 -4.78 -0.60
CA GLY A 21 10.12 -5.32 -1.60
C GLY A 21 8.72 -5.53 -1.03
N LEU A 22 8.62 -6.03 0.21
CA LEU A 22 7.34 -6.16 0.91
C LEU A 22 6.68 -4.79 1.16
N GLY A 23 7.46 -3.82 1.64
CA GLY A 23 7.01 -2.44 1.85
C GLY A 23 6.45 -1.80 0.57
N SER A 24 7.17 -1.92 -0.54
CA SER A 24 6.73 -1.41 -1.84
C SER A 24 5.41 -2.03 -2.30
N ARG A 25 5.22 -3.34 -2.14
CA ARG A 25 3.96 -4.02 -2.49
C ARG A 25 2.80 -3.62 -1.57
N ALA A 26 3.07 -3.49 -0.27
CA ALA A 26 2.06 -3.07 0.70
C ALA A 26 1.62 -1.61 0.43
N PHE A 27 2.55 -0.74 0.09
CA PHE A 27 2.26 0.64 -0.32
C PHE A 27 1.43 0.67 -1.61
N TRP A 28 1.84 -0.05 -2.66
CA TRP A 28 1.06 -0.17 -3.89
C TRP A 28 -0.37 -0.68 -3.65
N ALA A 29 -0.53 -1.70 -2.81
CA ALA A 29 -1.85 -2.21 -2.45
C ALA A 29 -2.70 -1.17 -1.69
N ALA A 30 -2.06 -0.31 -0.89
CA ALA A 30 -2.74 0.77 -0.18
C ALA A 30 -3.21 1.86 -1.16
N GLU A 31 -2.40 2.23 -2.14
CA GLU A 31 -2.77 3.16 -3.22
C GLU A 31 -3.97 2.65 -4.04
N LEU A 32 -4.09 1.33 -4.22
CA LEU A 32 -5.25 0.70 -4.85
C LEU A 32 -6.45 0.52 -3.91
N GLY A 33 -6.36 0.96 -2.65
CA GLY A 33 -7.41 0.80 -1.65
C GLY A 33 -7.64 -0.66 -1.20
N LEU A 34 -6.72 -1.58 -1.52
CA LEU A 34 -6.83 -3.00 -1.18
C LEU A 34 -6.42 -3.30 0.25
N VAL A 35 -5.56 -2.46 0.83
CA VAL A 35 -5.15 -2.55 2.25
C VAL A 35 -5.17 -1.18 2.90
N HIS A 36 -5.35 -1.16 4.22
CA HIS A 36 -5.06 -0.01 5.05
C HIS A 36 -3.76 -0.27 5.82
N LEU A 37 -2.83 0.68 5.79
CA LEU A 37 -1.55 0.56 6.47
C LEU A 37 -1.65 1.19 7.87
N VAL A 38 -1.30 0.40 8.88
CA VAL A 38 -1.28 0.80 10.29
C VAL A 38 0.14 0.68 10.82
N GLN A 39 0.55 1.67 11.60
CA GLN A 39 1.76 1.60 12.41
C GLN A 39 1.34 1.45 13.87
N GLU A 40 1.75 0.35 14.50
CA GLU A 40 1.51 0.10 15.92
C GLU A 40 2.82 0.25 16.70
N ARG A 41 2.81 0.98 17.81
CA ARG A 41 3.97 1.07 18.71
C ARG A 41 3.88 -0.06 19.73
N VAL A 42 4.80 -1.03 19.63
CA VAL A 42 4.85 -2.21 20.50
C VAL A 42 5.87 -2.07 21.64
N GLY A 43 6.68 -1.02 21.61
CA GLY A 43 7.63 -0.69 22.67
C GLY A 43 8.35 0.64 22.42
N PRO A 44 9.27 1.05 23.32
CA PRO A 44 10.19 2.15 23.04
C PRO A 44 10.95 1.87 21.74
N ASP A 45 10.82 2.79 20.79
CA ASP A 45 11.45 2.73 19.46
C ASP A 45 11.18 1.45 18.65
N GLN A 46 10.12 0.72 19.00
CA GLN A 46 9.71 -0.52 18.34
C GLN A 46 8.31 -0.36 17.76
N PHE A 47 8.23 -0.52 16.45
CA PHE A 47 7.00 -0.34 15.71
C PHE A 47 6.74 -1.56 14.82
N ALA A 48 5.49 -2.04 14.84
CA ALA A 48 4.97 -2.99 13.88
C ALA A 48 4.30 -2.24 12.73
N TYR A 49 4.41 -2.78 11.53
CA TYR A 49 3.76 -2.28 10.32
C TYR A 49 2.80 -3.33 9.80
N ILE A 50 1.51 -3.00 9.79
CA ILE A 50 0.43 -3.95 9.53
C ILE A 50 -0.34 -3.49 8.29
N ALA A 51 -0.49 -4.37 7.32
CA ALA A 51 -1.38 -4.18 6.18
C ALA A 51 -2.70 -4.91 6.43
N VAL A 52 -3.75 -4.16 6.73
CA VAL A 52 -5.09 -4.71 6.99
C VAL A 52 -5.84 -4.78 5.67
N ALA A 53 -6.14 -5.99 5.20
CA ALA A 53 -6.91 -6.20 3.97
C ALA A 53 -8.28 -5.52 4.04
N ARG A 54 -8.68 -4.89 2.94
CA ARG A 54 -9.99 -4.23 2.78
C ARG A 54 -10.79 -4.99 1.72
N PRO A 55 -12.14 -4.95 1.80
CA PRO A 55 -12.97 -5.42 0.70
C PRO A 55 -12.58 -4.71 -0.59
N LYS A 56 -12.47 -5.46 -1.69
CA LYS A 56 -12.15 -4.89 -3.00
C LYS A 56 -13.18 -3.79 -3.33
N PRO A 57 -12.73 -2.57 -3.69
CA PRO A 57 -13.66 -1.51 -4.09
C PRO A 57 -14.58 -2.03 -5.21
N LYS A 58 -15.90 -1.94 -4.99
CA LYS A 58 -16.91 -2.40 -5.97
C LYS A 58 -17.18 -1.39 -7.10
N ALA A 59 -16.47 -0.27 -7.13
CA ALA A 59 -16.66 0.74 -8.15
C ALA A 59 -15.82 0.43 -9.39
N ALA A 60 -16.48 0.28 -10.54
CA ALA A 60 -15.87 0.71 -11.79
C ALA A 60 -15.54 2.21 -11.60
N ALA A 61 -14.30 2.62 -11.89
CA ALA A 61 -13.83 3.98 -11.63
C ALA A 61 -14.68 5.07 -12.33
N VAL A 62 -15.41 4.69 -13.39
CA VAL A 62 -16.43 5.46 -14.10
C VAL A 62 -17.46 4.47 -14.64
N SER A 63 -18.75 4.83 -14.65
CA SER A 63 -19.76 4.01 -15.34
C SER A 63 -19.51 4.07 -16.85
N LEU A 64 -19.54 2.94 -17.56
CA LEU A 64 -19.45 2.93 -19.04
C LEU A 64 -20.51 3.85 -19.66
N SER A 65 -21.70 3.91 -19.05
CA SER A 65 -22.77 4.81 -19.47
C SER A 65 -22.38 6.28 -19.32
N GLU A 66 -21.64 6.66 -18.27
CA GLU A 66 -21.16 8.03 -18.08
C GLU A 66 -20.10 8.41 -19.13
N LEU A 67 -19.20 7.48 -19.48
CA LEU A 67 -18.20 7.71 -20.54
C LEU A 67 -18.86 7.89 -21.92
N LEU A 68 -19.85 7.05 -22.25
CA LEU A 68 -20.58 7.13 -23.51
C LEU A 68 -21.42 8.41 -23.63
N LEU A 69 -22.01 8.87 -22.53
CA LEU A 69 -22.75 10.14 -22.50
C LEU A 69 -21.81 11.34 -22.71
N ALA A 70 -20.66 11.35 -22.05
CA ALA A 70 -19.66 12.41 -22.24
C ALA A 70 -19.10 12.46 -23.67
N GLU A 71 -18.97 11.31 -24.35
CA GLU A 71 -18.57 11.25 -25.77
C GLU A 71 -19.64 11.84 -26.69
N GLN A 72 -20.92 11.63 -26.40
CA GLN A 72 -22.03 12.21 -27.19
C GLN A 72 -22.18 13.72 -27.00
N GLU A 73 -21.90 14.26 -25.82
CA GLU A 73 -21.93 15.71 -25.56
C GLU A 73 -20.75 16.46 -26.18
N ALA A 74 -19.66 15.75 -26.50
CA ALA A 74 -18.47 16.31 -27.13
C ALA A 74 -18.49 16.31 -28.67
N ALA A 75 -19.55 15.74 -29.28
CA ALA A 75 -19.74 15.60 -30.73
C ALA A 75 -20.80 16.57 -31.28
#